data_AF-A0A4R3E356-F1
#
_entry.id   AF-A0A4R3E356-F1
#
_cell.length_a   1.000
_cell.length_b   1.000
_cell.length_c   1.000
_cell.angle_alpha   90.00
_cell.angle_beta   90.00
_cell.angle_gamma   90.00
#
_symmetry.space_group_name_H-M   'P 1'
#
loop_
_entity.id
_entity.type
_entity.pdbx_description
1 polymer ?
#
loop_
_entity_poly.entity_id
_entity_poly.type
_entity_poly.pdbx_seq_one_letter_code
_entity_poly.pdbx_strand_id
1 'polypeptide(L)'
;MRTYRLFQAANSPDLRGFTDEPTGARLPVDLGPWTLVQEIQPDGTWTPAISRAVVAAGIIENGFYLWGPVERAASHLIIASDRVEGTAVYDRKFEQIGTIKRLLIEKVSGRVLFVDVIFGGFLGIGSHHVTIPWDKLAYDKEIEGYRTDITEAQVRGAAALYGDKGALPDPKHQQDMSDYWNDAPE
;
A
#
# COMPACT_ATOMS: atom_id res chain seq x y z
N MET A 1 18.27 -12.89 0.90
CA MET A 1 17.17 -13.77 0.44
C MET A 1 16.39 -14.19 1.68
N ARG A 2 15.11 -13.78 1.82
CA ARG A 2 14.33 -13.91 3.07
C ARG A 2 13.23 -14.96 2.95
N THR A 3 12.94 -15.66 4.04
CA THR A 3 11.77 -16.55 4.17
C THR A 3 10.54 -15.69 4.43
N TYR A 4 9.48 -15.90 3.66
CA TYR A 4 8.19 -15.25 3.86
C TYR A 4 7.25 -16.18 4.59
N ARG A 5 6.37 -15.63 5.40
CA ARG A 5 5.33 -16.39 6.11
C ARG A 5 3.98 -15.80 5.78
N LEU A 6 3.11 -16.65 5.28
CA LEU A 6 1.75 -16.35 4.92
C LEU A 6 0.84 -16.76 6.07
N PHE A 7 0.10 -15.80 6.59
CA PHE A 7 -0.92 -15.96 7.61
C PHE A 7 -2.30 -15.72 7.00
N GLN A 8 -3.32 -16.34 7.59
CA GLN A 8 -4.72 -16.11 7.28
C GLN A 8 -5.42 -15.54 8.51
N ALA A 9 -6.23 -14.50 8.31
CA ALA A 9 -7.08 -13.98 9.35
C ALA A 9 -8.17 -14.99 9.66
N ALA A 10 -8.34 -15.35 10.93
CA ALA A 10 -9.38 -16.29 11.35
C ALA A 10 -10.80 -15.70 11.16
N ASN A 11 -10.92 -14.38 11.24
CA ASN A 11 -12.18 -13.67 11.13
C ASN A 11 -12.57 -13.29 9.69
N SER A 12 -11.63 -13.40 8.74
CA SER A 12 -11.83 -13.01 7.34
C SER A 12 -11.13 -14.03 6.44
N PRO A 13 -11.84 -15.04 5.90
CA PRO A 13 -11.25 -16.16 5.19
C PRO A 13 -10.56 -15.78 3.89
N ASP A 14 -10.82 -14.60 3.34
CA ASP A 14 -10.15 -14.07 2.14
C ASP A 14 -8.99 -13.12 2.46
N LEU A 15 -8.81 -12.73 3.72
CA LEU A 15 -7.72 -11.87 4.16
C LEU A 15 -6.48 -12.69 4.50
N ARG A 16 -5.35 -12.30 3.92
CA ARG A 16 -4.03 -12.86 4.13
C ARG A 16 -3.05 -11.79 4.58
N GLY A 17 -2.12 -12.19 5.43
CA GLY A 17 -1.03 -11.35 5.91
C GLY A 17 0.31 -12.01 5.61
N PHE A 18 1.24 -11.29 5.02
CA PHE A 18 2.60 -11.75 4.80
C PHE A 18 3.55 -11.02 5.73
N THR A 19 4.54 -11.73 6.27
CA THR A 19 5.63 -11.15 7.07
C THR A 19 6.91 -11.98 6.93
N ASP A 20 8.06 -11.41 7.31
CA ASP A 20 9.33 -12.12 7.45
C ASP A 20 9.59 -12.60 8.90
N GLU A 21 8.71 -12.30 9.85
CA GLU A 21 8.82 -12.72 11.24
C GLU A 21 7.96 -13.97 11.57
N PRO A 22 8.33 -14.78 12.58
CA PRO A 22 7.77 -16.12 12.77
C PRO A 22 6.36 -16.20 13.36
N THR A 23 5.87 -15.16 14.02
CA THR A 23 4.71 -15.28 14.93
C THR A 23 3.44 -14.58 14.45
N GLY A 24 3.47 -13.83 13.36
CA GLY A 24 2.43 -12.91 12.93
C GLY A 24 2.37 -11.62 13.77
N ALA A 25 3.36 -11.34 14.62
CA ALA A 25 3.31 -10.26 15.61
C ALA A 25 3.33 -8.85 15.00
N ARG A 26 3.78 -8.70 13.75
CA ARG A 26 3.71 -7.41 13.04
C ARG A 26 2.40 -7.21 12.31
N LEU A 27 1.57 -8.24 12.18
CA LEU A 27 0.28 -8.11 11.53
C LEU A 27 -0.69 -7.32 12.42
N PRO A 28 -1.60 -6.54 11.82
CA PRO A 28 -2.55 -5.74 12.60
C PRO A 28 -3.41 -6.63 13.51
N VAL A 29 -3.38 -6.32 14.81
CA VAL A 29 -4.05 -7.13 15.85
C VAL A 29 -5.57 -7.08 15.75
N ASP A 30 -6.11 -5.99 15.19
CA ASP A 30 -7.54 -5.77 14.99
C ASP A 30 -8.11 -6.55 13.81
N LEU A 31 -7.26 -7.00 12.89
CA LEU A 31 -7.59 -7.86 11.74
C LEU A 31 -7.34 -9.34 12.00
N GLY A 32 -6.65 -9.65 13.09
CA GLY A 32 -6.45 -11.01 13.55
C GLY A 32 -7.68 -11.59 14.24
N PRO A 33 -7.55 -12.75 14.91
CA PRO A 33 -6.30 -13.48 15.13
C PRO A 33 -5.76 -14.13 13.86
N TRP A 34 -4.42 -14.23 13.77
CA TRP A 34 -3.71 -14.71 12.58
C TRP A 34 -3.22 -16.14 12.75
N THR A 35 -3.43 -16.96 11.73
CA THR A 35 -2.97 -18.36 11.69
C THR A 35 -1.94 -18.54 10.59
N LEU A 36 -0.77 -19.11 10.91
CA LEU A 36 0.25 -19.42 9.91
C LEU A 36 -0.28 -20.50 8.95
N VAL A 37 -0.29 -20.19 7.65
CA VAL A 37 -0.75 -21.10 6.58
C VAL A 37 0.44 -21.71 5.86
N GLN A 38 1.47 -20.91 5.57
CA GLN A 38 2.58 -21.36 4.75
C GLN A 38 3.87 -20.61 5.09
N GLU A 39 4.98 -21.34 5.18
CA GLU A 39 6.31 -20.75 5.11
C GLU A 39 6.87 -20.92 3.68
N ILE A 40 7.35 -19.83 3.10
CA ILE A 40 7.88 -19.78 1.74
C ILE A 40 9.38 -19.47 1.85
N GLN A 41 10.21 -20.47 1.57
CA GLN A 41 11.66 -20.33 1.61
C GLN A 41 12.18 -19.38 0.51
N PRO A 42 13.39 -18.81 0.66
CA PRO A 42 13.91 -17.87 -0.33
C PRO A 42 14.01 -18.43 -1.75
N ASP A 43 14.34 -19.71 -1.87
CA ASP A 43 14.42 -20.52 -3.09
C ASP A 43 13.15 -21.35 -3.36
N GLY A 44 12.14 -21.24 -2.49
CA GLY A 44 10.88 -21.96 -2.60
C GLY A 44 9.98 -21.43 -3.72
N THR A 45 9.10 -22.30 -4.20
CA THR A 45 8.08 -21.94 -5.21
C THR A 45 7.10 -20.91 -4.64
N TRP A 46 6.91 -19.83 -5.40
CA TRP A 46 5.91 -18.81 -5.09
C TRP A 46 4.55 -19.24 -5.62
N THR A 47 3.61 -19.54 -4.70
CA THR A 47 2.24 -19.97 -5.00
C THR A 47 1.17 -18.87 -4.92
N PRO A 48 1.32 -17.76 -4.16
CA PRO A 48 0.32 -16.70 -4.14
C PRO A 48 0.15 -16.00 -5.50
N ALA A 49 -1.08 -15.59 -5.83
CA ALA A 49 -1.37 -14.85 -7.06
C ALA A 49 -0.83 -13.40 -7.03
N ILE A 50 -0.50 -12.89 -5.84
CA ILE A 50 0.18 -11.60 -5.67
C ILE A 50 1.68 -11.70 -5.97
N SER A 51 2.27 -10.67 -6.57
CA SER A 51 3.71 -10.65 -6.88
C SER A 51 4.59 -10.72 -5.62
N ARG A 52 5.61 -11.59 -5.66
CA ARG A 52 6.63 -11.69 -4.61
C ARG A 52 7.35 -10.37 -4.33
N ALA A 53 7.56 -9.55 -5.36
CA ALA A 53 8.22 -8.25 -5.21
C ALA A 53 7.34 -7.26 -4.43
N VAL A 54 6.03 -7.27 -4.67
CA VAL A 54 5.06 -6.43 -3.93
C VAL A 54 5.04 -6.80 -2.46
N VAL A 55 4.96 -8.11 -2.17
CA VAL A 55 4.99 -8.61 -0.79
C VAL A 55 6.32 -8.25 -0.11
N ALA A 56 7.45 -8.42 -0.81
CA ALA A 56 8.76 -8.08 -0.28
C ALA A 56 8.86 -6.59 0.08
N ALA A 57 8.41 -5.71 -0.80
CA ALA A 57 8.41 -4.27 -0.58
C ALA A 57 7.53 -3.89 0.62
N GLY A 58 6.30 -4.41 0.68
CA GLY A 58 5.39 -4.19 1.80
C GLY A 58 6.01 -4.60 3.14
N ILE A 59 6.67 -5.76 3.21
CA ILE A 59 7.32 -6.24 4.43
C ILE A 59 8.56 -5.42 4.80
N ILE A 60 9.39 -5.04 3.83
CA ILE A 60 10.58 -4.21 4.10
C ILE A 60 10.16 -2.89 4.74
N GLU A 61 9.07 -2.30 4.26
CA GLU A 61 8.63 -0.98 4.67
C GLU A 61 7.75 -1.01 5.93
N ASN A 62 6.75 -1.89 5.99
CA ASN A 62 5.73 -1.91 7.04
C ASN A 62 5.92 -3.05 8.03
N GLY A 63 6.87 -3.96 7.76
CA GLY A 63 7.03 -5.19 8.53
C GLY A 63 6.02 -6.28 8.17
N PHE A 64 4.97 -5.96 7.39
CA PHE A 64 3.97 -6.89 6.89
C PHE A 64 3.38 -6.43 5.55
N TYR A 65 2.62 -7.30 4.89
CA TYR A 65 1.81 -6.97 3.72
C TYR A 65 0.44 -7.67 3.80
N LEU A 66 -0.65 -6.95 3.55
CA LEU A 66 -2.00 -7.50 3.54
C LEU A 66 -2.47 -7.75 2.10
N TRP A 67 -3.11 -8.91 1.91
CA TRP A 67 -3.66 -9.33 0.64
C TRP A 67 -5.08 -9.85 0.83
N GLY A 68 -6.03 -9.27 0.12
CA GLY A 68 -7.46 -9.60 0.23
C GLY A 68 -8.29 -8.45 0.83
N PRO A 69 -9.63 -8.57 0.83
CA PRO A 69 -10.54 -7.58 1.40
C PRO A 69 -10.38 -7.50 2.91
N VAL A 70 -10.47 -6.29 3.45
CA VAL A 70 -10.30 -6.02 4.88
C VAL A 70 -11.66 -5.68 5.47
N GLU A 71 -12.45 -6.73 5.79
CA GLU A 71 -13.81 -6.58 6.33
C GLU A 71 -13.79 -5.88 7.69
N ARG A 72 -14.09 -4.58 7.68
CA ARG A 72 -14.16 -3.76 8.89
C ARG A 72 -15.50 -3.05 8.89
N ALA A 73 -16.37 -3.41 9.84
CA ALA A 73 -17.72 -2.85 10.00
C ALA A 73 -17.73 -1.32 9.83
N ALA A 74 -18.20 -0.85 8.67
CA ALA A 74 -18.27 0.55 8.30
C ALA A 74 -19.36 1.26 9.13
N SER A 75 -18.97 1.82 10.27
CA SER A 75 -19.87 2.65 11.10
C SER A 75 -19.25 3.97 11.54
N HIS A 76 -18.01 4.27 11.15
CA HIS A 76 -17.31 5.47 11.60
C HIS A 76 -16.89 6.33 10.41
N LEU A 77 -17.42 7.56 10.36
CA LEU A 77 -17.01 8.63 9.43
C LEU A 77 -15.57 9.12 9.68
N ILE A 78 -14.90 8.57 10.69
CA ILE A 78 -13.53 8.88 11.10
C ILE A 78 -12.73 7.60 10.98
N ILE A 79 -11.67 7.65 10.16
CA ILE A 79 -10.69 6.59 10.03
C ILE A 79 -9.41 7.04 10.72
N ALA A 80 -8.84 6.17 11.55
CA ALA A 80 -7.55 6.43 12.18
C ALA A 80 -6.42 6.24 11.15
N SER A 81 -5.30 6.96 11.30
CA SER A 81 -4.19 6.92 10.31
C SER A 81 -3.64 5.51 10.12
N ASP A 82 -3.49 4.77 11.22
CA ASP A 82 -3.07 3.37 11.25
C ASP A 82 -4.03 2.42 10.52
N ARG A 83 -5.28 2.83 10.32
CA ARG A 83 -6.26 2.10 9.50
C ARG A 83 -6.20 2.45 8.02
N VAL A 84 -5.61 3.59 7.65
CA VAL A 84 -5.37 3.98 6.25
C VAL A 84 -4.06 3.38 5.76
N GLU A 85 -3.02 3.42 6.60
CA GLU A 85 -1.73 2.79 6.37
C GLU A 85 -1.87 1.27 6.18
N GLY A 86 -1.14 0.70 5.22
CA GLY A 86 -1.24 -0.71 4.87
C GLY A 86 -2.46 -1.09 4.01
N THR A 87 -3.37 -0.15 3.72
CA THR A 87 -4.53 -0.42 2.86
C THR A 87 -4.10 -0.59 1.41
N ALA A 88 -4.68 -1.58 0.74
CA ALA A 88 -4.42 -1.90 -0.65
C ALA A 88 -4.91 -0.78 -1.60
N VAL A 89 -4.10 -0.51 -2.64
CA VAL A 89 -4.45 0.38 -3.76
C VAL A 89 -4.66 -0.45 -5.01
N TYR A 90 -5.80 -0.22 -5.67
CA TYR A 90 -6.26 -0.96 -6.85
C TYR A 90 -6.38 -0.06 -8.08
N ASP A 91 -6.12 -0.65 -9.24
CA ASP A 91 -6.30 0.03 -10.53
C ASP A 91 -7.76 -0.02 -11.03
N ARG A 92 -7.98 0.44 -12.27
CA ARG A 92 -9.30 0.41 -12.92
C ARG A 92 -9.81 -1.01 -13.22
N LYS A 93 -8.94 -2.03 -13.20
CA LYS A 93 -9.26 -3.45 -13.44
C LYS A 93 -9.41 -4.26 -12.16
N PHE A 94 -9.41 -3.60 -10.99
CA PHE A 94 -9.42 -4.25 -9.68
C PHE A 94 -8.17 -5.09 -9.39
N GLU A 95 -7.06 -4.80 -10.06
CA GLU A 95 -5.77 -5.40 -9.77
C GLU A 95 -5.08 -4.60 -8.65
N GLN A 96 -4.60 -5.28 -7.61
CA GLN A 96 -3.85 -4.62 -6.54
C GLN A 96 -2.47 -4.21 -7.05
N ILE A 97 -2.24 -2.90 -7.13
CA ILE A 97 -1.02 -2.30 -7.68
C ILE A 97 -0.13 -1.67 -6.62
N GLY A 98 -0.62 -1.50 -5.39
CA GLY A 98 0.16 -0.88 -4.34
C GLY A 98 -0.44 -0.97 -2.95
N THR A 99 0.15 -0.21 -2.04
CA THR A 99 -0.25 -0.12 -0.63
C THR A 99 0.06 1.26 -0.09
N ILE A 100 -0.86 1.83 0.69
CA ILE A 100 -0.63 3.12 1.35
C ILE A 100 0.45 2.95 2.43
N LYS A 101 1.48 3.80 2.39
CA LYS A 101 2.55 3.83 3.39
C LYS A 101 2.25 4.78 4.54
N ARG A 102 1.82 6.00 4.23
CA ARG A 102 1.53 7.06 5.22
C ARG A 102 0.76 8.21 4.60
N LEU A 103 0.11 9.00 5.46
CA LEU A 103 -0.55 10.24 5.09
C LEU A 103 0.36 11.44 5.33
N LEU A 104 0.32 12.43 4.43
CA LEU A 104 0.96 13.72 4.60
C LEU A 104 -0.10 14.75 4.95
N ILE A 105 -0.06 15.18 6.22
CA ILE A 105 -1.07 16.04 6.83
C ILE A 105 -0.51 17.46 6.95
N GLU A 106 -1.28 18.46 6.49
CA GLU A 106 -0.93 19.85 6.68
C GLU A 106 -1.01 20.20 8.17
N LYS A 107 0.10 20.69 8.73
CA LYS A 107 0.27 20.91 10.17
C LYS A 107 -0.76 21.87 10.78
N VAL A 108 -1.23 22.87 10.04
CA VAL A 108 -2.08 23.95 10.56
C VAL A 108 -3.56 23.60 10.47
N SER A 109 -4.05 23.21 9.29
CA SER A 109 -5.46 22.84 9.09
C SER A 109 -5.79 21.41 9.50
N GLY A 110 -4.79 20.53 9.62
CA GLY A 110 -4.98 19.10 9.88
C GLY A 110 -5.53 18.32 8.68
N ARG A 111 -5.58 18.92 7.49
CA ARG A 111 -6.07 18.25 6.27
C ARG A 111 -5.02 17.30 5.70
N VAL A 112 -5.46 16.13 5.24
CA VAL A 112 -4.62 15.24 4.43
C VAL A 112 -4.47 15.87 3.05
N LEU A 113 -3.25 16.22 2.66
CA LEU A 113 -2.97 16.80 1.34
C LEU A 113 -2.50 15.73 0.36
N PHE A 114 -1.61 14.87 0.83
CA PHE A 114 -1.00 13.82 0.01
C PHE A 114 -0.96 12.49 0.75
N VAL A 115 -0.72 11.44 -0.01
CA VAL A 115 -0.53 10.09 0.47
C VAL A 115 0.69 9.49 -0.22
N ASP A 116 1.56 8.88 0.58
CA ASP A 116 2.72 8.15 0.10
C ASP A 116 2.29 6.71 -0.19
N VAL A 117 2.39 6.29 -1.45
CA VAL A 117 1.96 4.97 -1.92
C VAL A 117 3.17 4.20 -2.41
N ILE A 118 3.27 2.94 -1.96
CA ILE A 118 4.24 1.99 -2.47
C ILE A 118 3.57 1.24 -3.62
N PHE A 119 3.97 1.58 -4.83
CA PHE A 119 3.55 0.89 -6.05
C PHE A 119 4.49 -0.28 -6.33
N GLY A 120 3.98 -1.44 -6.75
CA GLY A 120 4.82 -2.59 -7.05
C GLY A 120 4.21 -3.58 -8.04
N GLY A 121 5.05 -4.39 -8.67
CA GLY A 121 4.62 -5.52 -9.51
C GLY A 121 4.12 -5.14 -10.91
N PHE A 122 3.41 -4.02 -11.07
CA PHE A 122 2.94 -3.55 -12.39
C PHE A 122 3.98 -2.73 -13.16
N LEU A 123 5.06 -2.25 -12.50
CA LEU A 123 6.16 -1.51 -13.10
C LEU A 123 7.40 -2.36 -13.43
N GLY A 124 7.28 -3.69 -13.33
CA GLY A 124 8.41 -4.61 -13.48
C GLY A 124 9.12 -4.93 -12.16
N ILE A 125 10.46 -4.93 -12.16
CA ILE A 125 11.27 -5.37 -11.00
C ILE A 125 11.41 -4.22 -9.99
N GLY A 126 10.87 -4.42 -8.80
CA GLY A 126 11.03 -3.51 -7.66
C GLY A 126 9.72 -2.90 -7.17
N SER A 127 9.86 -1.91 -6.29
CA SER A 127 8.78 -1.06 -5.79
C SER A 127 9.18 0.40 -5.97
N HIS A 128 8.18 1.27 -6.13
CA HIS A 128 8.38 2.69 -6.29
C HIS A 128 7.56 3.45 -5.25
N HIS A 129 8.22 4.33 -4.51
CA HIS A 129 7.55 5.26 -3.61
C HIS A 129 7.07 6.48 -4.40
N VAL A 130 5.76 6.69 -4.42
CA VAL A 130 5.18 7.86 -5.08
C VAL A 130 4.19 8.53 -4.15
N THR A 131 4.44 9.82 -3.90
CA THR A 131 3.51 10.68 -3.19
C THR A 131 2.52 11.27 -4.18
N ILE A 132 1.23 11.08 -3.90
CA ILE A 132 0.12 11.48 -4.77
C ILE A 132 -0.87 12.35 -3.98
N PRO A 133 -1.62 13.24 -4.62
CA PRO A 133 -2.71 13.96 -3.99
C PRO A 133 -3.74 12.99 -3.41
N TRP A 134 -4.25 13.29 -2.23
CA TRP A 134 -5.23 12.43 -1.56
C TRP A 134 -6.50 12.20 -2.40
N ASP A 135 -6.91 13.21 -3.17
CA ASP A 135 -8.09 13.16 -4.02
C ASP A 135 -7.96 12.27 -5.27
N LYS A 136 -6.75 11.78 -5.58
CA LYS A 136 -6.52 10.73 -6.59
C LYS A 136 -6.86 9.33 -6.10
N LEU A 137 -7.23 9.18 -4.84
CA LEU A 137 -7.73 7.93 -4.26
C LEU A 137 -9.22 8.03 -3.96
N ALA A 138 -9.97 7.03 -4.41
CA ALA A 138 -11.37 6.85 -4.05
C ALA A 138 -11.52 5.57 -3.21
N TYR A 139 -12.10 5.67 -2.02
CA TYR A 139 -12.38 4.48 -1.22
C TYR A 139 -13.56 3.70 -1.85
N ASP A 140 -13.32 2.43 -2.15
CA ASP A 140 -14.31 1.51 -2.69
C ASP A 140 -14.72 0.52 -1.59
N LYS A 141 -16.02 0.53 -1.27
CA LYS A 141 -16.58 -0.27 -0.16
C LYS A 141 -16.70 -1.74 -0.50
N GLU A 142 -16.74 -2.12 -1.78
CA GLU A 142 -16.91 -3.52 -2.18
C GLU A 142 -15.62 -4.31 -2.02
N ILE A 143 -14.48 -3.64 -2.22
CA ILE A 143 -13.14 -4.22 -2.09
C ILE A 143 -12.40 -3.74 -0.84
N GLU A 144 -13.04 -2.86 -0.07
CA GLU A 144 -12.52 -2.24 1.16
C GLU A 144 -11.10 -1.68 1.02
N GLY A 145 -10.83 -1.09 -0.14
CA GLY A 145 -9.54 -0.54 -0.51
C GLY A 145 -9.68 0.78 -1.26
N TYR A 146 -8.54 1.37 -1.61
CA TYR A 146 -8.53 2.59 -2.39
C TYR A 146 -8.34 2.27 -3.87
N ARG A 147 -9.13 2.91 -4.71
CA ARG A 147 -8.99 2.86 -6.17
C ARG A 147 -8.32 4.11 -6.67
N THR A 148 -7.53 3.95 -7.72
CA THR A 148 -6.89 5.05 -8.43
C THR A 148 -6.96 4.83 -9.93
N ASP A 149 -6.94 5.93 -10.67
CA ASP A 149 -6.76 5.92 -12.12
C ASP A 149 -5.34 6.23 -12.55
N ILE A 150 -4.41 6.38 -11.60
CA ILE A 150 -3.02 6.66 -11.87
C ILE A 150 -2.40 5.55 -12.72
N THR A 151 -1.80 5.94 -13.83
CA THR A 151 -1.16 5.04 -14.80
C THR A 151 0.29 4.75 -14.45
N GLU A 152 0.83 3.65 -15.00
CA GLU A 152 2.26 3.34 -14.91
C GLU A 152 3.15 4.48 -15.39
N ALA A 153 2.78 5.16 -16.48
CA ALA A 153 3.55 6.27 -17.01
C ALA A 153 3.62 7.44 -16.01
N GLN A 154 2.51 7.72 -15.32
CA GLN A 154 2.45 8.76 -14.29
C GLN A 154 3.30 8.37 -13.05
N VAL A 155 3.24 7.11 -12.61
CA VAL A 155 4.09 6.65 -11.49
C VAL A 155 5.57 6.76 -11.84
N ARG A 156 5.98 6.39 -13.06
CA ARG A 156 7.37 6.53 -13.52
C ARG A 156 7.81 7.99 -13.62
N GLY A 157 6.95 8.86 -14.14
CA GLY A 157 7.22 10.30 -14.24
C GLY A 157 7.40 10.95 -12.86
N ALA A 158 6.49 10.67 -11.93
CA ALA A 158 6.59 11.17 -10.56
C ALA A 158 7.85 10.63 -9.85
N ALA A 159 8.14 9.33 -9.94
CA ALA A 159 9.32 8.74 -9.31
C ALA A 159 10.65 9.36 -9.81
N ALA A 160 10.71 9.75 -11.09
CA ALA A 160 11.88 10.42 -11.66
C ALA A 160 12.08 11.85 -11.13
N LEU A 161 11.03 12.54 -10.71
CA LEU A 161 11.08 13.91 -10.21
C LEU A 161 11.50 14.00 -8.74
N TYR A 162 10.98 13.11 -7.90
CA TYR A 162 11.10 13.25 -6.44
C TYR A 162 12.13 12.30 -5.80
N GLY A 163 12.63 11.33 -6.56
CA GLY A 163 13.55 10.30 -6.08
C GLY A 163 12.86 9.29 -5.13
N ASP A 164 13.34 8.05 -5.16
CA ASP A 164 12.74 6.89 -4.47
C ASP A 164 12.95 6.88 -2.93
N LYS A 165 12.99 8.05 -2.28
CA LYS A 165 13.44 8.17 -0.87
C LYS A 165 12.45 8.74 0.12
N GLY A 166 11.17 8.92 -0.24
CA GLY A 166 10.15 9.35 0.74
C GLY A 166 10.58 10.57 1.57
N ALA A 167 11.34 11.49 0.98
CA ALA A 167 11.79 12.68 1.67
C ALA A 167 10.55 13.54 1.99
N LEU A 168 10.50 14.09 3.21
CA LEU A 168 9.47 15.07 3.56
C LEU A 168 9.54 16.22 2.53
N PRO A 169 8.43 16.55 1.84
CA PRO A 169 8.46 17.62 0.86
C PRO A 169 8.79 18.92 1.57
N ASP A 170 9.88 19.57 1.15
CA ASP A 170 10.03 20.99 1.41
C ASP A 170 8.97 21.77 0.60
N PRO A 171 8.74 23.07 0.85
CA PRO A 171 7.70 23.82 0.15
C PRO A 171 7.82 23.79 -1.38
N LYS A 172 9.05 23.66 -1.91
CA LYS A 172 9.30 23.57 -3.34
C LYS A 172 8.90 22.20 -3.89
N HIS A 173 9.27 21.11 -3.22
CA HIS A 173 8.84 19.76 -3.59
C HIS A 173 7.32 19.60 -3.52
N GLN A 174 6.67 20.23 -2.53
CA GLN A 174 5.21 20.23 -2.45
C GLN A 174 4.59 20.91 -3.68
N GLN A 175 5.12 22.05 -4.10
CA GLN A 175 4.63 22.78 -5.27
C GLN A 175 4.91 22.01 -6.57
N ASP A 176 6.13 21.53 -6.76
CA ASP A 176 6.50 20.71 -7.92
C ASP A 176 5.61 19.45 -8.02
N MET A 177 5.20 18.86 -6.89
CA MET A 177 4.28 17.73 -6.84
C MET A 177 2.84 18.12 -7.19
N SER A 178 2.34 19.21 -6.62
CA SER A 178 1.03 19.74 -7.01
C SER A 178 0.98 20.05 -8.51
N ASP A 179 2.01 20.70 -9.05
CA ASP A 179 2.09 21.07 -10.46
C ASP A 179 2.11 19.82 -11.36
N TYR A 180 2.96 18.82 -11.05
CA TYR A 180 2.99 17.57 -11.80
C TYR A 180 1.62 16.87 -11.85
N TRP A 181 0.93 16.74 -10.72
CA TRP A 181 -0.34 16.02 -10.66
C TRP A 181 -1.53 16.79 -11.22
N ASN A 182 -1.43 18.12 -11.33
CA ASN A 182 -2.40 18.96 -12.03
C ASN A 182 -2.25 18.83 -13.56
N ASP A 183 -1.02 18.71 -14.04
CA ASP A 183 -0.69 18.65 -15.48
C ASP A 183 -0.45 17.22 -16.00
N ALA A 184 -0.63 16.21 -15.13
CA ALA A 184 -0.41 14.82 -15.48
C ALA A 184 -1.36 14.39 -16.62
N PRO A 185 -0.84 13.82 -17.72
CA PRO A 185 -1.68 13.40 -18.85
C PRO A 185 -2.64 12.27 -18.42
N GLU A 186 -3.87 12.28 -18.94
CA GLU A 186 -4.90 11.25 -18.69
C GLU A 186 -4.52 9.86 -19.21
#